data_AF-A0A4Y2Q2T5-F1
#
_entry.id   AF-A0A4Y2Q2T5-F1
#
_cell.length_a   1.000
_cell.length_b   1.000
_cell.length_c   1.000
_cell.angle_alpha   90.00
_cell.angle_beta   90.00
_cell.angle_gamma   90.00
#
_symmetry.space_group_name_H-M   'P 1'
#
loop_
_entity.id
_entity.type
_entity.pdbx_description
1 polymer ?
#
loop_
_entity_poly.entity_id
_entity_poly.type
_entity_poly.pdbx_seq_one_letter_code
_entity_poly.pdbx_strand_id
1 'polypeptide(L)'
;MALNSFRDDNFIILQIKSLLRKFNQVKLFWVKAHVGTYGNEVADSLAKCATEKDSVDHVVPLPKSWIKTKLKEFLIRDWQDRWDSSRNARFLFGIFPDVSFSRSFGDFYINQILTTHGSFPIHQNKFFGKPSYCICGLDEGTVSHCICSCPRFRHTR
;
A
#
# COMPACT_ATOMS: atom_id res chain seq x y z
N MET A 1 -10.16 -28.39 -13.39
CA MET A 1 -9.74 -27.96 -14.74
C MET A 1 -10.39 -26.61 -15.03
N ALA A 2 -9.67 -25.60 -15.53
CA ALA A 2 -10.18 -24.22 -15.68
C ALA A 2 -11.51 -24.13 -16.48
N LEU A 3 -11.73 -25.05 -17.42
CA LEU A 3 -12.97 -25.15 -18.21
C LEU A 3 -14.23 -25.48 -17.38
N ASN A 4 -14.05 -26.14 -16.22
CA ASN A 4 -15.14 -26.54 -15.32
C ASN A 4 -15.33 -25.57 -14.15
N SER A 5 -14.72 -24.38 -14.20
CA SER A 5 -15.01 -23.33 -13.22
C SER A 5 -16.49 -22.91 -13.34
N PHE A 6 -17.20 -22.91 -12.20
CA PHE A 6 -18.61 -22.56 -12.09
C PHE A 6 -18.86 -21.08 -11.79
N ARG A 7 -17.79 -20.28 -11.63
CA ARG A 7 -17.86 -18.87 -11.20
C ARG A 7 -17.26 -17.94 -12.26
N ASP A 8 -17.76 -18.02 -13.48
CA ASP A 8 -17.31 -17.15 -14.57
C ASP A 8 -18.46 -16.30 -15.08
N ASP A 9 -18.50 -15.04 -14.63
CA ASP A 9 -19.50 -14.05 -15.07
C ASP A 9 -19.02 -13.24 -16.30
N ASN A 10 -17.78 -13.47 -16.74
CA ASN A 10 -17.20 -12.73 -17.87
C ASN A 10 -17.68 -13.32 -19.20
N PHE A 11 -18.35 -12.49 -20.02
CA PHE A 11 -18.96 -12.90 -21.28
C PHE A 11 -17.95 -13.54 -22.25
N ILE A 12 -16.70 -13.07 -22.31
CA ILE A 12 -15.67 -13.59 -23.20
C ILE A 12 -15.30 -15.02 -22.78
N ILE A 13 -15.15 -15.25 -21.47
CA ILE A 13 -14.84 -16.59 -20.94
C ILE A 13 -15.98 -17.56 -21.25
N LEU A 14 -17.23 -17.13 -21.10
CA LEU A 14 -18.40 -17.94 -21.44
C LEU A 14 -18.46 -18.27 -22.94
N GLN A 15 -18.15 -17.30 -23.81
CA GLN A 15 -18.07 -17.53 -25.27
C GLN A 15 -16.94 -18.51 -25.63
N ILE A 16 -15.75 -18.35 -25.06
CA ILE A 16 -14.61 -19.27 -25.28
C ILE A 16 -14.99 -20.69 -24.83
N LYS A 17 -15.59 -20.84 -23.64
CA LYS A 17 -16.06 -22.15 -23.16
C LYS A 17 -17.11 -22.77 -24.09
N SER A 18 -18.05 -21.98 -24.59
CA SER A 18 -19.05 -22.44 -25.55
C SER A 18 -18.41 -22.94 -26.85
N LEU A 19 -17.45 -22.19 -27.39
CA LEU A 19 -16.70 -22.58 -28.59
C LEU A 19 -15.92 -23.87 -28.35
N LEU A 20 -15.19 -23.98 -27.24
CA LEU A 20 -14.41 -25.18 -26.92
C LEU A 20 -15.29 -26.42 -26.73
N ARG A 21 -16.51 -26.27 -26.21
CA ARG A 21 -17.48 -27.38 -26.09
C ARG A 21 -18.06 -27.80 -27.44
N LYS A 22 -18.18 -26.87 -28.40
CA LYS A 22 -18.67 -27.16 -29.76
C LYS A 22 -17.69 -28.00 -30.57
N PHE A 23 -16.39 -27.87 -30.31
CA PHE A 23 -15.33 -28.57 -31.03
C PHE A 23 -14.78 -29.74 -30.19
N ASN A 24 -15.15 -30.97 -30.55
CA ASN A 24 -14.83 -32.18 -29.78
C ASN A 24 -13.34 -32.58 -29.79
N GLN A 25 -12.48 -31.88 -30.53
CA GLN A 25 -11.06 -32.20 -30.69
C GLN A 25 -10.14 -30.96 -30.64
N VAL A 26 -10.27 -30.12 -29.62
CA VAL A 26 -9.32 -29.02 -29.39
C VAL A 26 -8.19 -29.48 -28.47
N LYS A 27 -6.95 -29.36 -28.94
CA LYS A 27 -5.75 -29.55 -28.12
C LYS A 27 -5.10 -28.19 -27.88
N LEU A 28 -4.86 -27.86 -26.61
CA LEU A 28 -4.20 -26.61 -26.21
C LEU A 28 -2.76 -26.91 -25.82
N PHE A 29 -1.82 -26.19 -26.42
CA PHE A 29 -0.40 -26.27 -26.12
C PHE A 29 0.09 -24.90 -25.65
N TRP A 30 0.95 -24.90 -24.63
CA TRP A 30 1.67 -23.70 -24.25
C TRP A 30 2.97 -23.63 -25.06
N VAL A 31 3.24 -22.46 -25.63
CA VAL A 31 4.48 -22.16 -26.35
C VAL A 31 5.11 -20.94 -25.69
N LYS A 32 6.45 -20.94 -25.58
CA LYS A 32 7.18 -19.81 -25.01
C LYS A 32 7.12 -18.61 -25.97
N ALA A 33 6.83 -17.43 -25.44
CA ALA A 33 6.83 -16.19 -26.21
C ALA A 33 8.26 -15.76 -26.62
N HIS A 34 8.37 -15.08 -27.76
CA HIS A 34 9.59 -14.41 -28.25
C HIS A 34 10.84 -15.30 -28.41
N VAL A 35 10.67 -16.52 -28.92
CA VAL A 35 11.77 -17.47 -29.19
C VAL A 35 11.91 -17.90 -30.66
N GLY A 36 11.34 -17.18 -31.62
CA GLY A 36 11.41 -17.56 -33.03
C GLY A 36 10.31 -18.51 -33.50
N THR A 37 9.27 -18.77 -32.70
CA THR A 37 8.18 -19.64 -33.15
C THR A 37 7.28 -18.88 -34.12
N TYR A 38 7.50 -19.10 -35.42
CA TYR A 38 6.86 -18.36 -36.52
C TYR A 38 5.36 -18.09 -36.30
N GLY A 39 4.56 -19.12 -36.02
CA GLY A 39 3.12 -18.95 -35.82
C GLY A 39 2.74 -18.07 -34.62
N ASN A 40 3.50 -18.16 -33.51
CA ASN A 40 3.29 -17.30 -32.34
C ASN A 40 3.70 -15.85 -32.64
N GLU A 41 4.80 -15.65 -33.35
CA GLU A 41 5.28 -14.31 -33.71
C GLU A 41 4.33 -13.59 -34.68
N VAL A 42 3.78 -14.31 -35.66
CA VAL A 42 2.73 -13.79 -36.54
C VAL A 42 1.49 -13.42 -35.74
N ALA A 43 1.05 -14.28 -34.82
CA ALA A 43 -0.10 -13.99 -33.95
C ALA A 43 0.13 -12.76 -33.06
N ASP A 44 1.30 -12.64 -32.43
CA ASP A 44 1.68 -11.47 -31.62
C ASP A 44 1.74 -10.19 -32.47
N SER A 45 2.30 -10.27 -33.68
CA SER A 45 2.34 -9.13 -34.61
C SER A 45 0.94 -8.68 -35.00
N LEU A 46 0.03 -9.61 -35.32
CA LEU A 46 -1.36 -9.29 -35.65
C LEU A 46 -2.10 -8.70 -34.44
N ALA A 47 -1.89 -9.26 -33.24
CA ALA A 47 -2.47 -8.72 -32.02
C ALA A 47 -1.97 -7.30 -31.73
N LYS A 48 -0.70 -7.01 -32.02
CA LYS A 48 -0.14 -5.66 -31.93
C LYS A 48 -0.79 -4.71 -32.93
N CYS A 49 -0.91 -5.10 -34.20
CA CYS A 49 -1.59 -4.28 -35.21
C CYS A 49 -3.05 -4.00 -34.84
N ALA A 50 -3.73 -4.96 -34.19
CA ALA A 50 -5.10 -4.76 -33.72
C ALA A 50 -5.22 -3.63 -32.67
N THR A 51 -4.14 -3.30 -31.96
CA THR A 51 -4.13 -2.16 -31.01
C THR A 51 -4.16 -0.79 -31.70
N GLU A 52 -3.86 -0.74 -33.00
CA GLU A 52 -3.87 0.49 -33.81
C GLU A 52 -5.24 0.76 -34.46
N LYS A 53 -6.22 -0.13 -34.26
CA LYS A 53 -7.56 0.00 -34.82
C LYS A 53 -8.35 1.10 -34.11
N ASP A 54 -9.02 1.96 -34.88
CA ASP A 54 -9.82 3.08 -34.35
C ASP A 54 -11.04 2.64 -33.52
N SER A 55 -11.54 1.43 -33.75
CA SER A 55 -12.73 0.89 -33.09
C SER A 55 -12.40 -0.30 -32.19
N VAL A 56 -12.95 -0.31 -30.98
CA VAL A 56 -12.83 -1.42 -30.02
C VAL A 56 -13.82 -2.53 -30.35
N ASP A 57 -13.31 -3.74 -30.62
CA ASP A 57 -14.14 -4.92 -30.91
C ASP A 57 -14.88 -5.45 -29.68
N HIS A 58 -14.24 -5.42 -28.51
CA HIS A 58 -14.80 -5.91 -27.25
C HIS A 58 -14.43 -5.00 -26.08
N VAL A 59 -15.44 -4.48 -25.39
CA VAL A 59 -15.23 -3.72 -24.15
C VAL A 59 -15.03 -4.70 -22.99
N VAL A 60 -13.81 -4.76 -22.48
CA VAL A 60 -13.49 -5.51 -21.27
C VAL A 60 -13.70 -4.60 -20.05
N PRO A 61 -14.48 -5.03 -19.04
CA PRO A 61 -14.66 -4.25 -17.82
C PRO A 61 -13.32 -3.96 -17.13
N LEU A 62 -13.25 -2.82 -16.43
CA LEU A 62 -12.05 -2.47 -15.67
C LEU A 62 -11.70 -3.57 -14.65
N PRO A 63 -10.45 -4.04 -14.61
CA PRO A 63 -10.04 -5.04 -13.65
C PRO A 63 -10.22 -4.52 -12.22
N LYS A 64 -10.75 -5.38 -11.33
CA LYS A 64 -10.86 -5.06 -9.90
C LYS A 64 -9.52 -4.66 -9.28
N SER A 65 -8.41 -5.24 -9.76
CA SER A 65 -7.05 -4.87 -9.35
C SER A 65 -6.69 -3.43 -9.73
N TRP A 66 -7.09 -2.97 -10.91
CA TRP A 66 -6.89 -1.60 -11.37
C TRP A 66 -7.66 -0.62 -10.48
N ILE A 67 -8.94 -0.89 -10.22
CA ILE A 67 -9.79 -0.06 -9.35
C ILE A 67 -9.18 0.03 -7.95
N LYS A 68 -8.77 -1.11 -7.36
CA LYS A 68 -8.09 -1.14 -6.06
C LYS A 68 -6.80 -0.33 -6.05
N THR A 69 -6.04 -0.36 -7.13
CA THR A 69 -4.79 0.40 -7.26
C THR A 69 -5.08 1.89 -7.27
N LYS A 70 -6.05 2.34 -8.08
CA LYS A 70 -6.48 3.74 -8.11
C LYS A 70 -7.04 4.25 -6.79
N LEU A 71 -7.82 3.43 -6.10
CA LEU A 71 -8.29 3.76 -4.76
C LEU A 71 -7.13 3.92 -3.77
N LYS A 72 -6.13 3.02 -3.79
CA LYS A 72 -4.94 3.15 -2.94
C LYS A 72 -4.13 4.41 -3.26
N GLU A 73 -3.95 4.72 -4.54
CA GLU A 73 -3.26 5.95 -4.98
C GLU A 73 -3.97 7.21 -4.49
N PHE A 74 -5.32 7.22 -4.49
CA PHE A 74 -6.10 8.34 -3.96
C PHE A 74 -6.00 8.43 -2.43
N LEU A 75 -6.20 7.30 -1.74
CA LEU A 75 -6.19 7.24 -0.28
C LEU A 75 -4.85 7.67 0.33
N ILE A 76 -3.73 7.27 -0.28
CA ILE A 76 -2.41 7.64 0.26
C ILE A 76 -2.15 9.14 0.12
N ARG A 77 -2.64 9.79 -0.95
CA ARG A 77 -2.51 11.24 -1.14
C ARG A 77 -3.38 12.01 -0.15
N ASP A 78 -4.67 11.66 -0.03
CA ASP A 78 -5.56 12.28 0.95
C ASP A 78 -5.05 12.08 2.39
N TRP A 79 -4.47 10.92 2.70
CA TRP A 79 -3.83 10.70 4.00
C TRP A 79 -2.57 11.56 4.19
N GLN A 80 -1.71 11.69 3.18
CA GLN A 80 -0.55 12.56 3.23
C GLN A 80 -0.94 14.02 3.46
N ASP A 81 -1.92 14.53 2.70
CA ASP A 81 -2.39 15.93 2.83
C ASP A 81 -2.90 16.23 4.26
N ARG A 82 -3.63 15.29 4.85
CA ARG A 82 -4.08 15.39 6.26
C ARG A 82 -2.92 15.28 7.24
N TRP A 83 -1.91 14.48 6.92
CA TRP A 83 -0.75 14.29 7.78
C TRP A 83 0.14 15.54 7.82
N ASP A 84 0.36 16.15 6.66
CA ASP A 84 1.10 17.40 6.49
C ASP A 84 0.40 18.57 7.18
N SER A 85 -0.93 18.69 7.02
CA SER A 85 -1.72 19.80 7.57
C SER A 85 -2.07 19.65 9.06
N SER A 86 -1.94 18.45 9.63
CA SER A 86 -2.27 18.21 11.02
C SER A 86 -1.37 19.00 11.98
N ARG A 87 -1.95 19.58 13.03
CA ARG A 87 -1.18 20.19 14.13
C ARG A 87 -0.80 19.18 15.22
N ASN A 88 -1.34 17.96 15.15
CA ASN A 88 -1.15 16.92 16.16
C ASN A 88 0.03 16.01 15.80
N ALA A 89 0.57 15.31 16.81
CA ALA A 89 1.63 14.32 16.65
C ALA A 89 2.86 14.82 15.88
N ARG A 90 3.24 16.10 16.04
CA ARG A 90 4.35 16.72 15.30
C ARG A 90 5.72 16.10 15.60
N PHE A 91 5.90 15.55 16.81
CA PHE A 91 7.08 14.73 17.11
C PHE A 91 7.19 13.52 16.16
N LEU A 92 6.08 12.77 15.99
CA LEU A 92 6.05 11.62 15.09
C LEU A 92 6.23 12.05 13.63
N PHE A 93 5.63 13.17 13.22
CA PHE A 93 5.81 13.75 11.89
C PHE A 93 7.28 14.05 11.58
N GLY A 94 8.03 14.56 12.55
CA GLY A 94 9.47 14.80 12.38
C GLY A 94 10.30 13.54 12.11
N ILE A 95 9.78 12.35 12.46
CA ILE A 95 10.44 11.05 12.23
C ILE A 95 9.89 10.38 10.98
N PHE A 96 8.56 10.41 10.80
CA PHE A 96 7.84 9.81 9.69
C PHE A 96 7.02 10.88 8.97
N PRO A 97 7.65 11.68 8.09
CA PRO A 97 6.94 12.72 7.35
C PRO A 97 6.02 12.12 6.28
N ASP A 98 6.37 10.95 5.75
CA ASP A 98 5.60 10.29 4.69
C ASP A 98 4.70 9.17 5.26
N VAL A 99 3.44 9.16 4.83
CA VAL A 99 2.50 8.08 5.17
C VAL A 99 2.77 6.84 4.32
N SER A 100 2.47 5.66 4.87
CA SER A 100 2.65 4.40 4.16
C SER A 100 1.59 3.37 4.57
N PHE A 101 1.19 2.53 3.61
CA PHE A 101 0.41 1.32 3.92
C PHE A 101 1.27 0.20 4.51
N SER A 102 2.60 0.38 4.56
CA SER A 102 3.50 -0.57 5.19
C SER A 102 3.22 -0.62 6.68
N ARG A 103 3.23 -1.83 7.25
CA ARG A 103 3.11 -1.98 8.69
C ARG A 103 4.40 -1.50 9.36
N SER A 104 4.28 -0.52 10.24
CA SER A 104 5.36 -0.19 11.16
C SER A 104 5.45 -1.24 12.26
N PHE A 105 6.66 -1.72 12.56
CA PHE A 105 6.92 -2.57 13.71
C PHE A 105 7.33 -1.69 14.89
N GLY A 106 6.80 -2.00 16.07
CA GLY A 106 7.14 -1.33 17.32
C GLY A 106 6.80 -2.21 18.50
N ASP A 107 7.55 -2.05 19.59
CA ASP A 107 7.25 -2.68 20.88
C ASP A 107 6.60 -1.68 21.83
N PHE A 108 6.33 -2.12 23.06
CA PHE A 108 5.70 -1.29 24.08
C PHE A 108 6.46 0.03 24.33
N TYR A 109 7.78 -0.01 24.40
CA TYR A 109 8.61 1.15 24.74
C TYR A 109 8.77 2.10 23.55
N ILE A 110 9.03 1.55 22.36
CA ILE A 110 9.14 2.32 21.11
C ILE A 110 7.82 3.05 20.84
N ASN A 111 6.68 2.37 20.98
CA ASN A 111 5.38 2.99 20.74
C ASN A 111 5.10 4.14 21.71
N GLN A 112 5.52 4.04 22.98
CA GLN A 112 5.39 5.14 23.94
C GLN A 112 6.20 6.38 23.56
N ILE A 113 7.40 6.17 23.01
CA ILE A 113 8.26 7.24 22.51
C ILE A 113 7.63 7.89 21.28
N LEU A 114 7.32 7.07 20.27
CA LEU A 114 6.81 7.52 18.97
C LEU A 114 5.49 8.28 19.11
N THR A 115 4.58 7.80 19.94
CA THR A 115 3.29 8.45 20.17
C THR A 115 3.37 9.58 21.19
N THR A 116 4.51 9.79 21.85
CA THR A 116 4.68 10.71 22.99
C THR A 116 3.77 10.40 24.18
N HIS A 117 3.26 9.16 24.27
CA HIS A 117 2.31 8.72 25.30
C HIS A 117 2.97 7.96 26.47
N GLY A 118 4.31 7.94 26.52
CA GLY A 118 5.00 7.36 27.67
C GLY A 118 4.86 8.18 28.95
N SER A 119 5.57 7.75 29.99
CA SER A 119 5.68 8.48 31.27
C SER A 119 6.52 9.76 31.19
N PHE A 120 6.38 10.52 30.10
CA PHE A 120 7.01 11.82 29.91
C PHE A 120 6.22 12.90 30.67
N PRO A 121 6.88 13.82 31.39
CA PRO A 121 6.21 14.83 32.22
C PRO A 121 5.14 15.66 31.49
N ILE A 122 5.36 16.05 30.23
CA ILE A 122 4.31 16.75 29.45
C ILE A 122 3.06 15.90 29.28
N HIS A 123 3.22 14.63 28.90
CA HIS A 123 2.09 13.74 28.71
C HIS A 123 1.34 13.51 30.03
N GLN A 124 2.12 13.31 31.10
CA GLN A 124 1.58 13.12 32.44
C GLN A 124 0.85 14.36 32.97
N ASN A 125 1.34 15.57 32.67
CA ASN A 125 0.69 16.83 33.00
C ASN A 125 -0.68 16.93 32.31
N LYS A 126 -0.73 16.67 31.01
CA LYS A 126 -1.95 16.78 30.21
C LYS A 126 -3.10 15.89 30.70
N PHE A 127 -2.80 14.66 31.12
CA PHE A 127 -3.83 13.68 31.48
C PHE A 127 -4.04 13.50 32.98
N PHE A 128 -3.02 13.78 33.80
CA PHE A 128 -3.04 13.50 35.25
C PHE A 128 -2.69 14.70 36.12
N GLY A 129 -2.49 15.90 35.54
CA GLY A 129 -2.20 17.12 36.29
C GLY A 129 -0.84 17.14 37.00
N LYS A 130 0.08 16.23 36.66
CA LYS A 130 1.44 16.20 37.22
C LYS A 130 2.28 17.39 36.71
N PRO A 131 3.41 17.75 37.35
CA PRO A 131 4.29 18.80 36.82
C PRO A 131 4.78 18.48 35.39
N SER A 132 4.78 19.48 34.51
CA SER A 132 5.21 19.34 33.10
C SER A 132 6.73 19.40 32.91
N TYR A 133 7.47 19.94 33.88
CA TYR A 133 8.92 20.08 33.82
C TYR A 133 9.63 18.74 34.01
N CYS A 134 10.78 18.60 33.36
CA CYS A 134 11.66 17.46 33.59
C CYS A 134 12.25 17.52 35.01
N ILE A 135 12.51 16.36 35.61
CA ILE A 135 13.16 16.22 36.93
C ILE A 135 14.58 16.82 36.95
N CYS A 136 15.20 17.02 35.79
CA CYS A 136 16.48 17.74 35.70
C CYS A 136 16.35 19.24 35.95
N GLY A 137 15.14 19.81 35.88
CA GLY A 137 14.87 21.24 36.09
C GLY A 137 15.26 22.18 34.95
N LEU A 138 15.75 21.66 33.82
CA LEU A 138 16.30 22.49 32.73
C LEU A 138 15.30 22.84 31.62
N ASP A 139 14.24 22.04 31.45
CA ASP A 139 13.28 22.19 30.36
C ASP A 139 11.98 21.42 30.67
N GLU A 140 10.98 21.55 29.81
CA GLU A 140 9.81 20.68 29.81
C GLU A 140 10.20 19.22 29.57
N GLY A 141 9.48 18.30 30.21
CA GLY A 141 9.69 16.86 30.04
C GLY A 141 9.07 16.33 28.75
N THR A 142 9.47 16.89 27.61
CA THR A 142 9.18 16.38 26.27
C THR A 142 9.96 15.09 26.01
N VAL A 143 9.52 14.29 25.03
CA VAL A 143 10.29 13.15 24.51
C VAL A 143 11.66 13.61 24.01
N SER A 144 11.70 14.68 23.22
CA SER A 144 12.93 15.25 22.68
C SER A 144 13.90 15.65 23.80
N HIS A 145 13.45 16.31 24.85
CA HIS A 145 14.30 16.62 25.99
C HIS A 145 14.80 15.35 26.68
N CYS A 146 13.87 14.49 27.12
CA CYS A 146 14.20 13.30 27.90
C CYS A 146 15.15 12.36 27.15
N ILE A 147 14.95 12.15 25.86
CA ILE A 147 15.77 11.25 25.05
C ILE A 147 17.00 11.97 24.52
N CYS A 148 16.88 13.17 23.95
CA CYS A 148 17.91 13.82 23.14
C CYS A 148 18.83 14.79 23.91
N SER A 149 18.36 15.39 25.02
CA SER A 149 19.06 16.55 25.62
C SER A 149 19.24 16.48 27.14
N CYS A 150 18.51 15.60 27.83
CA CYS A 150 18.48 15.58 29.28
C CYS A 150 19.82 15.03 29.85
N PRO A 151 20.53 15.79 30.70
CA PRO A 151 21.81 15.36 31.26
C PRO A 151 21.66 14.13 32.17
N ARG A 152 20.48 13.94 32.80
CA ARG A 152 20.21 12.78 33.67
C ARG A 152 20.24 11.46 32.92
N PHE A 153 19.86 11.46 31.65
CA PHE A 153 19.77 10.24 30.84
C PHE A 153 20.93 10.09 29.84
N ARG A 154 21.92 11.01 29.90
CA ARG A 154 23.05 11.05 28.96
C ARG A 154 23.95 9.82 29.04
N HIS A 155 24.04 9.19 30.21
CA HIS A 155 24.92 8.03 30.47
C HIS A 155 24.25 6.67 30.22
N THR A 156 22.94 6.65 29.99
CA THR A 156 22.14 5.45 29.68
C THR A 156 22.00 5.20 28.18
N ARG A 157 22.72 5.96 27.36
CA ARG A 157 22.78 5.82 25.91
C ARG A 157 23.93 4.94 25.48
#